data_AF-A0A975GCI3-F1
#
_entry.id   AF-A0A975GCI3-F1
#
_cell.length_a   1.000
_cell.length_b   1.000
_cell.length_c   1.000
_cell.angle_alpha   90.00
_cell.angle_beta   90.00
_cell.angle_gamma   90.00
#
_symmetry.space_group_name_H-M   'P 1'
#
loop_
_entity.id
_entity.type
_entity.pdbx_description
1 polymer ?
#
loop_
_entity_poly.entity_id
_entity_poly.type
_entity_poly.pdbx_seq_one_letter_code
_entity_poly.pdbx_strand_id
1 'polypeptide(L)'
;MNIIETTDAFKALIDEIKTSTPNYKDPLAFGICRVDLGQLNVDKSLQATYPIINWDENFGSAAIFIKALAEQGINVDFSKNEVVCDINLEFLRNCLNAFTPYSDEAHGDAHKNIQVVSSLYSQIINNGSFDGEFKVTFLFEDGACESVEATYLKLYALSTAKVHLRELNLNGAFGSLPNVAWSNGQPIELDYLREFEIELKLSGEYPHIDFVDKFPRFLQHIIPADNTRILDTSKVRFGAQLAAGTTVMPGASYINFNAGTTGPVMVEGRISSSAIVGAGSDVGGGASILGVLSGTDGNPISIGKNTLLGANSTCGIPLGDACIIDAGLAILEGTKVGIYPEELKKIMEVNTNAKMQGEIFKAGQLANFSGIHFRQNSMTGEITASRSTREIKLNADLH
;
A
#
# COMPACT_ATOMS: atom_id res chain seq x y z
N MET A 1 7.43 24.85 24.20
CA MET A 1 6.89 24.03 25.30
C MET A 1 7.94 23.94 26.40
N ASN A 2 7.51 24.07 27.66
CA ASN A 2 8.40 23.83 28.81
C ASN A 2 8.74 22.34 28.93
N ILE A 3 9.84 22.02 29.61
CA ILE A 3 10.23 20.64 29.92
C ILE A 3 9.18 20.01 30.85
N ILE A 4 8.73 18.81 30.51
CA ILE A 4 7.80 18.03 31.33
C ILE A 4 8.59 16.97 32.09
N GLU A 5 8.49 16.95 33.41
CA GLU A 5 9.34 16.08 34.26
C GLU A 5 8.71 14.72 34.58
N THR A 6 7.39 14.58 34.50
CA THR A 6 6.68 13.37 34.94
C THR A 6 5.65 12.89 33.91
N THR A 7 5.36 11.59 33.96
CA THR A 7 4.35 10.96 33.09
C THR A 7 2.93 11.46 33.39
N ASP A 8 2.63 11.81 34.63
CA ASP A 8 1.33 12.41 34.99
C ASP A 8 1.20 13.84 34.47
N ALA A 9 2.28 14.64 34.52
CA ALA A 9 2.30 15.96 33.90
C ALA A 9 2.15 15.87 32.37
N PHE A 10 2.73 14.84 31.74
CA PHE A 10 2.53 14.58 30.32
C PHE A 10 1.06 14.30 29.99
N LYS A 11 0.39 13.41 30.74
CA LYS A 11 -1.04 13.13 30.53
C LYS A 11 -1.90 14.39 30.71
N ALA A 12 -1.64 15.17 31.76
CA ALA A 12 -2.34 16.42 31.99
C ALA A 12 -2.15 17.41 30.83
N LEU A 13 -0.93 17.50 30.27
CA LEU A 13 -0.65 18.31 29.08
C LEU A 13 -1.45 17.82 27.85
N ILE A 14 -1.55 16.51 27.63
CA ILE A 14 -2.38 15.98 26.52
C ILE A 14 -3.85 16.37 26.71
N ASP A 15 -4.40 16.19 27.90
CA ASP A 15 -5.79 16.55 28.19
C ASP A 15 -6.02 18.07 28.02
N GLU A 16 -5.08 18.90 28.48
CA GLU A 16 -5.10 20.35 28.26
C GLU A 16 -5.12 20.68 26.76
N ILE A 17 -4.23 20.09 25.96
CA ILE A 17 -4.17 20.35 24.51
C ILE A 17 -5.52 20.02 23.86
N LYS A 18 -6.06 18.83 24.14
CA LYS A 18 -7.32 18.37 23.52
C LYS A 18 -8.52 19.21 23.91
N THR A 19 -8.55 19.74 25.13
CA THR A 19 -9.68 20.52 25.66
C THR A 19 -9.59 22.02 25.36
N SER A 20 -8.37 22.57 25.32
CA SER A 20 -8.13 24.00 25.09
C SER A 20 -8.03 24.36 23.60
N THR A 21 -7.69 23.40 22.73
CA THR A 21 -7.59 23.63 21.28
C THR A 21 -8.99 23.60 20.65
N PRO A 22 -9.46 24.72 20.06
CA PRO A 22 -10.79 24.77 19.47
C PRO A 22 -10.96 23.75 18.33
N ASN A 23 -12.08 23.02 18.34
CA ASN A 23 -12.42 22.00 17.34
C ASN A 23 -11.39 20.88 17.18
N TYR A 24 -10.56 20.64 18.21
CA TYR A 24 -9.56 19.58 18.17
C TYR A 24 -10.20 18.24 17.78
N LYS A 25 -9.54 17.57 16.84
CA LYS A 25 -9.87 16.21 16.42
C LYS A 25 -8.59 15.40 16.44
N ASP A 26 -8.65 14.19 16.99
CA ASP A 26 -7.54 13.25 16.85
C ASP A 26 -7.40 12.89 15.35
N PRO A 27 -6.20 12.95 14.77
CA PRO A 27 -5.99 12.56 13.39
C PRO A 27 -6.20 11.05 13.23
N LEU A 28 -6.88 10.65 12.15
CA LEU A 28 -6.93 9.26 11.69
C LEU A 28 -5.52 8.71 11.46
N ALA A 29 -4.64 9.51 10.88
CA ALA A 29 -3.24 9.13 10.67
C ALA A 29 -2.31 10.33 10.72
N PHE A 30 -1.05 10.11 11.11
CA PHE A 30 -0.04 11.14 11.05
C PHE A 30 1.38 10.60 10.96
N GLY A 31 2.30 11.44 10.51
CA GLY A 31 3.73 11.13 10.50
C GLY A 31 4.57 12.36 10.18
N ILE A 32 5.83 12.31 10.60
CA ILE A 32 6.87 13.24 10.15
C ILE A 32 7.58 12.60 8.96
N CYS A 33 7.74 13.35 7.88
CA CYS A 33 8.43 12.90 6.67
C CYS A 33 9.57 13.83 6.28
N ARG A 34 10.54 13.24 5.58
CA ARG A 34 11.44 13.99 4.70
C ARG A 34 10.81 14.06 3.31
N VAL A 35 10.88 15.20 2.67
CA VAL A 35 10.38 15.44 1.32
C VAL A 35 11.56 15.67 0.37
N ASP A 36 11.53 15.02 -0.78
CA ASP A 36 12.42 15.36 -1.88
C ASP A 36 11.71 16.42 -2.75
N LEU A 37 12.27 17.63 -2.78
CA LEU A 37 11.70 18.80 -3.47
C LEU A 37 12.16 18.88 -4.94
N GLY A 38 11.41 19.64 -5.74
CA GLY A 38 11.73 19.91 -7.14
C GLY A 38 13.05 20.63 -7.33
N GLN A 39 13.84 20.21 -8.34
CA GLN A 39 15.09 20.88 -8.70
C GLN A 39 14.87 22.25 -9.35
N LEU A 40 13.75 22.42 -10.06
CA LEU A 40 13.31 23.72 -10.61
C LEU A 40 12.20 24.33 -9.76
N ASN A 41 11.23 23.50 -9.35
CA ASN A 41 10.09 23.92 -8.54
C ASN A 41 10.37 23.60 -7.08
N VAL A 42 11.13 24.44 -6.40
CA VAL A 42 11.67 24.18 -5.05
C VAL A 42 10.60 23.98 -3.97
N ASP A 43 9.38 24.48 -4.16
CA ASP A 43 8.28 24.27 -3.21
C ASP A 43 7.48 22.98 -3.49
N LYS A 44 7.77 22.29 -4.60
CA LYS A 44 7.01 21.13 -5.06
C LYS A 44 7.59 19.84 -4.51
N SER A 45 6.83 19.19 -3.64
CA SER A 45 7.11 17.83 -3.17
C SER A 45 7.06 16.85 -4.34
N LEU A 46 8.11 16.04 -4.53
CA LEU A 46 8.16 14.96 -5.52
C LEU A 46 7.96 13.58 -4.87
N GLN A 47 8.45 13.42 -3.64
CA GLN A 47 8.38 12.21 -2.84
C GLN A 47 8.32 12.58 -1.35
N ALA A 48 7.64 11.77 -0.54
CA ALA A 48 7.71 11.85 0.92
C ALA A 48 8.15 10.51 1.53
N THR A 49 9.13 10.55 2.42
CA THR A 49 9.67 9.36 3.12
C THR A 49 9.32 9.44 4.60
N TYR A 50 8.53 8.48 5.08
CA TYR A 50 8.13 8.38 6.48
C TYR A 50 8.94 7.28 7.18
N PRO A 51 9.77 7.60 8.20
CA PRO A 51 10.42 6.59 9.02
C PRO A 51 9.41 5.77 9.85
N ILE A 52 8.32 6.41 10.26
CA ILE A 52 7.15 5.80 10.89
C ILE A 52 5.90 6.53 10.44
N ILE A 53 4.82 5.77 10.32
CA ILE A 53 3.47 6.29 10.20
C ILE A 53 2.64 5.78 11.38
N ASN A 54 1.70 6.61 11.84
CA ASN A 54 0.73 6.26 12.87
C ASN A 54 -0.63 6.21 12.20
N TRP A 55 -1.37 5.11 12.38
CA TRP A 55 -2.72 4.94 11.86
C TRP A 55 -3.63 4.48 13.00
N ASP A 56 -4.58 5.33 13.38
CA ASP A 56 -5.50 5.13 14.51
C ASP A 56 -4.79 4.80 15.84
N GLU A 57 -3.65 5.44 16.09
CA GLU A 57 -2.80 5.18 17.27
C GLU A 57 -1.98 6.42 17.68
N ASN A 58 -1.37 6.37 18.87
CA ASN A 58 -0.39 7.36 19.34
C ASN A 58 -0.90 8.82 19.38
N PHE A 59 -2.19 9.02 19.65
CA PHE A 59 -2.85 10.34 19.70
C PHE A 59 -2.19 11.35 20.65
N GLY A 60 -1.52 10.88 21.70
CA GLY A 60 -0.73 11.76 22.58
C GLY A 60 0.43 12.44 21.82
N SER A 61 1.16 11.69 20.99
CA SER A 61 2.21 12.28 20.14
C SER A 61 1.63 13.26 19.11
N ALA A 62 0.48 12.94 18.51
CA ALA A 62 -0.21 13.85 17.61
C ALA A 62 -0.58 15.17 18.29
N ALA A 63 -1.14 15.12 19.51
CA ALA A 63 -1.47 16.31 20.29
C ALA A 63 -0.23 17.17 20.58
N ILE A 64 0.90 16.56 20.94
CA ILE A 64 2.18 17.28 21.12
C ILE A 64 2.62 17.95 19.81
N PHE A 65 2.52 17.28 18.67
CA PHE A 65 2.87 17.87 17.37
C PHE A 65 1.97 19.06 17.04
N ILE A 66 0.66 18.94 17.22
CA ILE A 66 -0.31 20.03 17.02
C ILE A 66 0.03 21.23 17.93
N LYS A 67 0.33 20.99 19.20
CA LYS A 67 0.72 22.05 20.15
C LYS A 67 2.04 22.71 19.74
N ALA A 68 3.04 21.93 19.33
CA ALA A 68 4.32 22.46 18.88
C ALA A 68 4.18 23.35 17.63
N LEU A 69 3.26 23.01 16.71
CA LEU A 69 2.92 23.87 15.57
C LEU A 69 2.25 25.17 16.02
N ALA A 70 1.27 25.07 16.93
CA ALA A 70 0.55 26.24 17.43
C ALA A 70 1.47 27.25 18.13
N GLU A 71 2.49 26.78 18.87
CA GLU A 71 3.49 27.67 19.48
C GLU A 71 4.39 28.40 18.47
N GLN A 72 4.44 27.94 17.22
CA GLN A 72 5.09 28.62 16.10
C GLN A 72 4.12 29.48 15.29
N GLY A 73 2.87 29.61 15.74
CA GLY A 73 1.82 30.34 15.02
C GLY A 73 1.21 29.58 13.84
N ILE A 74 1.49 28.27 13.71
CA ILE A 74 0.90 27.41 12.67
C ILE A 74 -0.36 26.75 13.24
N ASN A 75 -1.52 27.17 12.75
CA ASN A 75 -2.81 26.61 13.17
C ASN A 75 -3.22 25.45 12.26
N VAL A 76 -3.47 24.29 12.86
CA VAL A 76 -3.99 23.11 12.16
C VAL A 76 -5.49 23.26 11.95
N ASP A 77 -5.94 23.19 10.69
CA ASP A 77 -7.36 23.26 10.32
C ASP A 77 -8.00 21.87 10.37
N PHE A 78 -8.65 21.57 11.50
CA PHE A 78 -9.33 20.29 11.75
C PHE A 78 -10.55 20.03 10.86
N SER A 79 -11.00 21.02 10.07
CA SER A 79 -12.11 20.84 9.13
C SER A 79 -11.67 20.22 7.80
N LYS A 80 -10.37 20.22 7.51
CA LYS A 80 -9.81 19.62 6.31
C LYS A 80 -9.62 18.11 6.48
N ASN A 81 -9.72 17.41 5.35
CA ASN A 81 -9.38 15.99 5.26
C ASN A 81 -7.90 15.75 5.60
N GLU A 82 -7.01 16.54 5.02
CA GLU A 82 -5.56 16.44 5.20
C GLU A 82 -4.93 17.81 5.49
N VAL A 83 -3.89 17.82 6.33
CA VAL A 83 -3.09 19.01 6.66
C VAL A 83 -1.61 18.64 6.63
N VAL A 84 -0.82 19.42 5.91
CA VAL A 84 0.63 19.29 5.80
C VAL A 84 1.26 20.59 6.29
N CYS A 85 2.21 20.49 7.21
CA CYS A 85 2.91 21.64 7.76
C CYS A 85 4.43 21.42 7.71
N ASP A 86 5.18 22.43 7.31
CA ASP A 86 6.64 22.42 7.46
C ASP A 86 7.02 22.42 8.94
N ILE A 87 8.12 21.76 9.28
CA ILE A 87 8.65 21.70 10.64
C ILE A 87 10.10 22.18 10.68
N ASN A 88 10.52 22.69 11.84
CA ASN A 88 11.86 23.24 12.04
C ASN A 88 12.45 22.78 13.39
N LEU A 89 13.64 23.30 13.74
CA LEU A 89 14.30 22.96 15.01
C LEU A 89 13.49 23.31 16.25
N GLU A 90 12.71 24.40 16.23
CA GLU A 90 11.93 24.82 17.40
C GLU A 90 10.71 23.90 17.61
N PHE A 91 10.06 23.46 16.52
CA PHE A 91 9.07 22.39 16.55
C PHE A 91 9.61 21.15 17.29
N LEU A 92 10.78 20.66 16.85
CA LEU A 92 11.39 19.45 17.36
C LEU A 92 11.82 19.61 18.82
N ARG A 93 12.40 20.76 19.18
CA ARG A 93 12.76 21.09 20.57
C ARG A 93 11.54 21.07 21.49
N ASN A 94 10.44 21.68 21.06
CA ASN A 94 9.20 21.69 21.84
C ASN A 94 8.67 20.27 22.06
N CYS A 95 8.70 19.43 21.03
CA CYS A 95 8.34 18.03 21.14
C CYS A 95 9.23 17.27 22.13
N LEU A 96 10.56 17.43 22.06
CA LEU A 96 11.51 16.77 22.98
C LEU A 96 11.31 17.20 24.44
N ASN A 97 11.06 18.50 24.67
CA ASN A 97 10.74 19.01 26.00
C ASN A 97 9.49 18.34 26.59
N ALA A 98 8.45 18.14 25.77
CA ALA A 98 7.24 17.42 26.19
C ALA A 98 7.48 15.92 26.41
N PHE A 99 8.30 15.30 25.57
CA PHE A 99 8.61 13.86 25.61
C PHE A 99 9.69 13.45 26.62
N THR A 100 10.23 14.40 27.38
CA THR A 100 11.28 14.17 28.38
C THR A 100 10.98 12.98 29.33
N PRO A 101 9.75 12.77 29.84
CA PRO A 101 9.45 11.66 30.76
C PRO A 101 9.65 10.26 30.17
N TYR A 102 9.70 10.13 28.85
CA TYR A 102 9.80 8.85 28.13
C TYR A 102 11.09 8.73 27.31
N SER A 103 11.98 9.72 27.40
CA SER A 103 13.13 9.81 26.49
C SER A 103 14.14 8.68 26.69
N ASP A 104 14.36 8.24 27.94
CA ASP A 104 15.27 7.13 28.24
C ASP A 104 14.71 5.76 27.78
N GLU A 105 13.39 5.65 27.65
CA GLU A 105 12.69 4.45 27.19
C GLU A 105 12.55 4.40 25.65
N ALA A 106 12.93 5.47 24.94
CA ALA A 106 12.75 5.59 23.50
C ALA A 106 13.82 4.84 22.70
N HIS A 107 13.70 3.52 22.63
CA HIS A 107 14.58 2.67 21.84
C HIS A 107 13.86 1.40 21.34
N GLY A 108 14.34 0.81 20.25
CA GLY A 108 13.74 -0.38 19.66
C GLY A 108 12.29 -0.14 19.25
N ASP A 109 11.37 -0.95 19.74
CA ASP A 109 9.95 -0.81 19.43
C ASP A 109 9.19 0.20 20.30
N ALA A 110 9.79 0.68 21.38
CA ALA A 110 9.17 1.63 22.29
C ALA A 110 9.34 3.09 21.81
N HIS A 111 8.26 3.86 21.90
CA HIS A 111 8.25 5.31 21.64
C HIS A 111 8.89 5.77 20.32
N LYS A 112 8.59 5.07 19.21
CA LYS A 112 9.17 5.38 17.88
C LYS A 112 8.96 6.84 17.41
N ASN A 113 7.86 7.50 17.80
CA ASN A 113 7.67 8.92 17.51
C ASN A 113 8.72 9.81 18.20
N ILE A 114 9.11 9.48 19.44
CA ILE A 114 10.19 10.18 20.15
C ILE A 114 11.53 9.94 19.44
N GLN A 115 11.80 8.70 19.04
CA GLN A 115 13.01 8.34 18.29
C GLN A 115 13.13 9.11 16.96
N VAL A 116 12.02 9.31 16.24
CA VAL A 116 12.00 10.12 15.01
C VAL A 116 12.32 11.57 15.30
N VAL A 117 11.68 12.18 16.31
CA VAL A 117 11.94 13.57 16.68
C VAL A 117 13.40 13.76 17.13
N SER A 118 13.94 12.86 17.96
CA SER A 118 15.31 12.98 18.48
C SER A 118 16.37 12.77 17.39
N SER A 119 16.15 11.79 16.51
CA SER A 119 17.04 11.54 15.37
C SER A 119 17.05 12.72 14.41
N LEU A 120 15.86 13.25 14.09
CA LEU A 120 15.73 14.39 13.20
C LEU A 120 16.34 15.66 13.81
N TYR A 121 16.09 15.95 15.08
CA TYR A 121 16.70 17.09 15.77
C TYR A 121 18.23 17.03 15.71
N SER A 122 18.80 15.85 15.99
CA SER A 122 20.24 15.63 15.93
C SER A 122 20.79 15.78 14.50
N GLN A 123 20.07 15.28 13.50
CA GLN A 123 20.44 15.42 12.10
C GLN A 123 20.48 16.89 11.66
N ILE A 124 19.44 17.66 11.96
CA ILE A 124 19.36 19.07 11.55
C ILE A 124 20.45 19.90 12.25
N ILE A 125 20.74 19.64 13.54
CA ILE A 125 21.83 20.33 14.24
C ILE A 125 23.18 20.04 13.61
N ASN A 126 23.44 18.78 13.24
CA ASN A 126 24.75 18.36 12.77
C ASN A 126 24.99 18.70 11.29
N ASN A 127 23.95 18.61 10.46
CA ASN A 127 24.08 18.65 9.00
C ASN A 127 23.33 19.83 8.36
N GLY A 128 22.51 20.56 9.12
CA GLY A 128 21.55 21.51 8.58
C GLY A 128 20.34 20.84 7.94
N SER A 129 19.46 21.67 7.39
CA SER A 129 18.31 21.26 6.59
C SER A 129 17.95 22.38 5.61
N PHE A 130 17.21 22.06 4.56
CA PHE A 130 16.58 23.06 3.70
C PHE A 130 15.18 23.40 4.20
N ASP A 131 14.70 24.61 3.89
CA ASP A 131 13.31 24.99 4.16
C ASP A 131 12.37 24.06 3.37
N GLY A 132 11.33 23.55 4.04
CA GLY A 132 10.37 22.61 3.45
C GLY A 132 10.85 21.16 3.31
N GLU A 133 12.10 20.84 3.67
CA GLU A 133 12.66 19.47 3.59
C GLU A 133 11.94 18.49 4.53
N PHE A 134 11.51 18.96 5.71
CA PHE A 134 10.83 18.14 6.69
C PHE A 134 9.44 18.68 6.97
N LYS A 135 8.45 17.79 6.94
CA LYS A 135 7.04 18.13 7.13
C LYS A 135 6.37 17.15 8.08
N VAL A 136 5.35 17.62 8.78
CA VAL A 136 4.38 16.77 9.49
C VAL A 136 3.07 16.74 8.72
N THR A 137 2.51 15.56 8.56
CA THR A 137 1.27 15.32 7.84
C THR A 137 0.24 14.72 8.77
N PHE A 138 -0.98 15.25 8.72
CA PHE A 138 -2.14 14.74 9.43
C PHE A 138 -3.25 14.41 8.43
N LEU A 139 -3.87 13.25 8.59
CA LEU A 139 -5.14 12.89 7.98
C LEU A 139 -6.19 12.90 9.08
N PHE A 140 -7.23 13.73 8.95
CA PHE A 140 -8.37 13.73 9.87
C PHE A 140 -9.53 12.88 9.37
N GLU A 141 -9.55 12.56 8.08
CA GLU A 141 -10.55 11.71 7.41
C GLU A 141 -9.87 10.83 6.36
N ASP A 142 -10.59 9.82 5.86
CA ASP A 142 -10.18 9.05 4.67
C ASP A 142 -10.81 9.65 3.40
N GLY A 143 -10.55 10.94 3.17
CA GLY A 143 -10.99 11.67 1.97
C GLY A 143 -10.12 11.40 0.75
N ALA A 144 -10.38 12.11 -0.35
CA ALA A 144 -9.53 12.03 -1.55
C ALA A 144 -8.11 12.56 -1.26
N CYS A 145 -7.12 12.04 -1.98
CA CYS A 145 -5.74 12.50 -1.89
C CYS A 145 -5.59 13.88 -2.55
N GLU A 146 -5.05 14.86 -1.81
CA GLU A 146 -4.86 16.23 -2.30
C GLU A 146 -3.37 16.62 -2.42
N SER A 147 -2.50 16.04 -1.60
CA SER A 147 -1.06 16.31 -1.56
C SER A 147 -0.20 15.06 -1.76
N VAL A 148 1.08 15.25 -2.09
CA VAL A 148 2.06 14.17 -2.22
C VAL A 148 2.25 13.49 -0.87
N GLU A 149 2.42 14.29 0.18
CA GLU A 149 2.67 13.84 1.55
C GLU A 149 1.54 12.94 2.06
N ALA A 150 0.30 13.40 1.98
CA ALA A 150 -0.87 12.60 2.37
C ALA A 150 -1.03 11.32 1.53
N THR A 151 -0.78 11.42 0.21
CA THR A 151 -0.83 10.25 -0.67
C THR A 151 0.20 9.21 -0.24
N TYR A 152 1.44 9.61 -0.01
CA TYR A 152 2.50 8.72 0.45
C TYR A 152 2.19 8.13 1.82
N LEU A 153 1.64 8.91 2.76
CA LEU A 153 1.20 8.42 4.07
C LEU A 153 0.18 7.27 3.94
N LYS A 154 -0.80 7.38 3.04
CA LYS A 154 -1.76 6.30 2.73
C LYS A 154 -1.10 5.09 2.06
N LEU A 155 -0.16 5.30 1.14
CA LEU A 155 0.58 4.21 0.49
C LEU A 155 1.48 3.46 1.48
N TYR A 156 2.06 4.16 2.46
CA TYR A 156 2.73 3.54 3.60
C TYR A 156 1.74 2.71 4.41
N ALA A 157 0.55 3.21 4.72
CA ALA A 157 -0.46 2.47 5.50
C ALA A 157 -0.84 1.12 4.88
N LEU A 158 -0.98 1.08 3.55
CA LEU A 158 -1.15 -0.18 2.81
C LEU A 158 0.11 -1.06 2.85
N SER A 159 1.27 -0.49 2.52
CA SER A 159 2.50 -1.27 2.35
C SER A 159 3.05 -1.82 3.67
N THR A 160 2.76 -1.16 4.80
CA THR A 160 3.05 -1.64 6.16
C THR A 160 1.91 -2.45 6.75
N ALA A 161 0.85 -2.74 5.97
CA ALA A 161 -0.33 -3.49 6.41
C ALA A 161 -1.03 -2.92 7.66
N LYS A 162 -0.95 -1.61 7.90
CA LYS A 162 -1.72 -0.94 8.96
C LYS A 162 -3.19 -0.82 8.59
N VAL A 163 -3.49 -0.84 7.30
CA VAL A 163 -4.83 -0.86 6.74
C VAL A 163 -4.90 -1.98 5.69
N HIS A 164 -6.06 -2.63 5.54
CA HIS A 164 -6.20 -3.68 4.56
C HIS A 164 -6.37 -3.12 3.14
N LEU A 165 -5.97 -3.92 2.15
CA LEU A 165 -6.25 -3.65 0.74
C LEU A 165 -7.73 -3.29 0.53
N ARG A 166 -7.96 -2.24 -0.28
CA ARG A 166 -9.29 -1.68 -0.63
C ARG A 166 -10.02 -0.92 0.48
N GLU A 167 -9.47 -0.77 1.68
CA GLU A 167 -10.11 -0.02 2.76
C GLU A 167 -9.79 1.48 2.74
N LEU A 168 -8.81 1.92 1.94
CA LEU A 168 -8.45 3.33 1.80
C LEU A 168 -9.03 3.98 0.55
N ASN A 169 -9.49 5.22 0.71
CA ASN A 169 -9.79 6.11 -0.38
C ASN A 169 -8.48 6.65 -1.01
N LEU A 170 -8.12 6.11 -2.17
CA LEU A 170 -6.98 6.56 -2.97
C LEU A 170 -7.39 7.39 -4.21
N ASN A 171 -8.64 7.86 -4.25
CA ASN A 171 -9.07 8.76 -5.32
C ASN A 171 -8.22 10.04 -5.29
N GLY A 172 -7.82 10.53 -6.46
CA GLY A 172 -6.93 11.70 -6.55
C GLY A 172 -5.44 11.38 -6.52
N ALA A 173 -5.00 10.18 -6.12
CA ALA A 173 -3.57 9.83 -6.02
C ALA A 173 -2.78 10.06 -7.31
N PHE A 174 -3.35 9.71 -8.48
CA PHE A 174 -2.67 10.00 -9.76
C PHE A 174 -2.57 11.49 -10.09
N GLY A 175 -3.49 12.31 -9.56
CA GLY A 175 -3.48 13.76 -9.73
C GLY A 175 -2.47 14.44 -8.80
N SER A 176 -2.40 14.00 -7.54
CA SER A 176 -1.49 14.55 -6.53
C SER A 176 -0.02 14.20 -6.80
N LEU A 177 0.27 13.01 -7.34
CA LEU A 177 1.65 12.55 -7.57
C LEU A 177 2.23 13.09 -8.89
N PRO A 178 3.40 13.77 -8.90
CA PRO A 178 4.04 14.24 -10.13
C PRO A 178 4.66 13.07 -10.91
N ASN A 179 4.66 13.15 -12.24
CA ASN A 179 5.41 12.20 -13.07
C ASN A 179 6.87 12.67 -13.15
N VAL A 180 7.79 11.88 -12.60
CA VAL A 180 9.21 12.24 -12.46
C VAL A 180 10.11 11.13 -13.01
N ALA A 181 11.34 11.47 -13.36
CA ALA A 181 12.38 10.48 -13.57
C ALA A 181 12.91 10.00 -12.22
N TRP A 182 13.27 8.73 -12.13
CA TRP A 182 13.83 8.12 -10.94
C TRP A 182 15.24 7.64 -11.23
N SER A 183 16.20 8.06 -10.42
CA SER A 183 17.61 7.69 -10.53
C SER A 183 18.15 7.36 -9.16
N ASN A 184 18.54 6.10 -8.93
CA ASN A 184 19.02 5.60 -7.64
C ASN A 184 18.05 5.89 -6.48
N GLY A 185 16.74 5.81 -6.75
CA GLY A 185 15.68 6.10 -5.77
C GLY A 185 15.43 7.58 -5.50
N GLN A 186 16.11 8.49 -6.22
CA GLN A 186 15.86 9.93 -6.12
C GLN A 186 14.96 10.41 -7.27
N PRO A 187 13.91 11.19 -7.00
CA PRO A 187 13.07 11.78 -8.02
C PRO A 187 13.75 13.01 -8.66
N ILE A 188 13.63 13.13 -9.98
CA ILE A 188 14.16 14.25 -10.77
C ILE A 188 13.04 14.77 -11.68
N GLU A 189 12.82 16.09 -11.63
CA GLU A 189 11.88 16.74 -12.53
C GLU A 189 12.28 16.52 -14.00
N LEU A 190 11.32 16.11 -14.83
CA LEU A 190 11.57 15.93 -16.26
C LEU A 190 11.95 17.25 -16.94
N ASP A 191 11.43 18.38 -16.46
CA ASP A 191 11.76 19.69 -17.00
C ASP A 191 13.18 20.12 -16.63
N TYR A 192 13.66 19.77 -15.43
CA TYR A 192 15.08 19.94 -15.06
C TYR A 192 15.99 19.18 -16.02
N LEU A 193 15.66 17.91 -16.31
CA LEU A 193 16.45 17.09 -17.23
C LEU A 193 16.47 17.65 -18.65
N ARG A 194 15.38 18.28 -19.11
CA ARG A 194 15.30 18.92 -20.43
C ARG A 194 16.06 20.24 -20.47
N GLU A 195 15.97 21.04 -19.41
CA GLU A 195 16.62 22.34 -19.32
C GLU A 195 18.14 22.23 -19.34
N PHE A 196 18.69 21.24 -18.62
CA PHE A 196 20.14 21.04 -18.48
C PHE A 196 20.69 19.84 -19.27
N GLU A 197 19.93 19.32 -20.25
CA GLU A 197 20.28 18.07 -20.95
C GLU A 197 21.66 18.14 -21.61
N ILE A 198 21.96 19.26 -22.27
CA ILE A 198 23.19 19.46 -23.04
C ILE A 198 24.38 19.52 -22.09
N GLU A 199 24.31 20.35 -21.05
CA GLU A 199 25.34 20.51 -20.04
C GLU A 199 25.66 19.19 -19.36
N LEU A 200 24.62 18.48 -18.87
CA LEU A 200 24.76 17.19 -18.20
C LEU A 200 25.41 16.13 -19.10
N LYS A 201 25.06 16.10 -20.40
CA LYS A 201 25.65 15.15 -21.35
C LYS A 201 27.09 15.51 -21.72
N LEU A 202 27.40 16.79 -21.90
CA LEU A 202 28.75 17.25 -22.24
C LEU A 202 29.71 17.14 -21.05
N SER A 203 29.23 17.34 -19.82
CA SER A 203 30.02 17.16 -18.59
C SER A 203 30.19 15.70 -18.16
N GLY A 204 29.38 14.78 -18.72
CA GLY A 204 29.36 13.38 -18.33
C GLY A 204 28.58 13.11 -17.03
N GLU A 205 27.72 14.04 -16.62
CA GLU A 205 26.93 14.01 -15.38
C GLU A 205 25.45 13.64 -15.62
N TYR A 206 25.07 13.26 -16.85
CA TYR A 206 23.71 12.82 -17.14
C TYR A 206 23.32 11.61 -16.27
N PRO A 207 22.24 11.71 -15.45
CA PRO A 207 21.92 10.69 -14.47
C PRO A 207 21.45 9.38 -15.11
N HIS A 208 21.72 8.26 -14.44
CA HIS A 208 21.20 6.96 -14.84
C HIS A 208 19.72 6.86 -14.45
N ILE A 209 18.82 7.05 -15.42
CA ILE A 209 17.38 6.97 -15.18
C ILE A 209 16.93 5.51 -15.15
N ASP A 210 16.53 5.03 -13.98
CA ASP A 210 16.02 3.67 -13.76
C ASP A 210 14.60 3.48 -14.34
N PHE A 211 13.74 4.50 -14.18
CA PHE A 211 12.36 4.53 -14.69
C PHE A 211 11.78 5.95 -14.65
N VAL A 212 10.63 6.15 -15.30
CA VAL A 212 9.83 7.38 -15.25
C VAL A 212 8.41 7.00 -14.89
N ASP A 213 7.93 7.45 -13.73
CA ASP A 213 6.57 7.15 -13.24
C ASP A 213 6.17 8.12 -12.12
N LYS A 214 4.88 8.14 -11.77
CA LYS A 214 4.30 8.85 -10.62
C LYS A 214 4.53 8.13 -9.29
N PHE A 215 4.75 6.82 -9.31
CA PHE A 215 4.90 6.00 -8.10
C PHE A 215 6.32 5.44 -7.99
N PRO A 216 6.91 5.45 -6.79
CA PRO A 216 8.16 4.75 -6.52
C PRO A 216 7.96 3.23 -6.43
N ARG A 217 9.07 2.53 -6.20
CA ARG A 217 9.09 1.07 -5.97
C ARG A 217 8.94 0.76 -4.48
N PHE A 218 8.31 -0.37 -4.14
CA PHE A 218 8.07 -0.76 -2.74
C PHE A 218 9.34 -0.80 -1.89
N LEU A 219 10.44 -1.37 -2.42
CA LEU A 219 11.71 -1.48 -1.70
C LEU A 219 12.48 -0.16 -1.56
N GLN A 220 11.99 0.95 -2.14
CA GLN A 220 12.52 2.29 -1.83
C GLN A 220 12.00 2.80 -0.47
N HIS A 221 10.92 2.20 0.06
CA HIS A 221 10.23 2.67 1.25
C HIS A 221 10.07 1.62 2.36
N ILE A 222 10.01 0.33 2.00
CA ILE A 222 9.58 -0.72 2.92
C ILE A 222 10.65 -1.79 3.06
N ILE A 223 10.91 -2.16 4.32
CA ILE A 223 11.70 -3.32 4.68
C ILE A 223 10.75 -4.52 4.82
N PRO A 224 10.87 -5.58 3.98
CA PRO A 224 10.04 -6.77 4.10
C PRO A 224 10.33 -7.57 5.38
N ALA A 225 9.40 -8.41 5.80
CA ALA A 225 9.66 -9.42 6.84
C ALA A 225 10.73 -10.42 6.38
N ASP A 226 11.46 -11.03 7.33
CA ASP A 226 12.61 -11.93 7.07
C ASP A 226 12.32 -13.04 6.04
N ASN A 227 11.09 -13.56 6.02
CA ASN A 227 10.66 -14.64 5.14
C ASN A 227 9.97 -14.14 3.85
N THR A 228 10.01 -12.85 3.56
CA THR A 228 9.43 -12.24 2.35
C THR A 228 10.53 -11.91 1.36
N ARG A 229 10.35 -12.29 0.09
CA ARG A 229 11.38 -12.12 -0.95
C ARG A 229 10.83 -11.40 -2.15
N ILE A 230 11.56 -10.40 -2.63
CA ILE A 230 11.30 -9.68 -3.88
C ILE A 230 12.60 -9.72 -4.68
N LEU A 231 12.60 -10.46 -5.79
CA LEU A 231 13.84 -10.72 -6.55
C LEU A 231 14.18 -9.61 -7.55
N ASP A 232 13.22 -8.75 -7.87
CA ASP A 232 13.42 -7.55 -8.68
C ASP A 232 12.47 -6.45 -8.19
N THR A 233 13.04 -5.35 -7.70
CA THR A 233 12.31 -4.21 -7.12
C THR A 233 11.35 -3.56 -8.12
N SER A 234 11.62 -3.64 -9.43
CA SER A 234 10.73 -3.08 -10.46
C SER A 234 9.38 -3.78 -10.55
N LYS A 235 9.24 -4.97 -9.94
CA LYS A 235 8.03 -5.79 -10.00
C LYS A 235 7.02 -5.47 -8.90
N VAL A 236 7.37 -4.64 -7.92
CA VAL A 236 6.48 -4.32 -6.79
C VAL A 236 6.40 -2.81 -6.62
N ARG A 237 5.24 -2.26 -6.97
CA ARG A 237 4.98 -0.82 -6.86
C ARG A 237 4.75 -0.42 -5.41
N PHE A 238 5.15 0.79 -5.03
CA PHE A 238 4.82 1.32 -3.71
C PHE A 238 3.29 1.45 -3.54
N GLY A 239 2.79 1.08 -2.36
CA GLY A 239 1.36 0.88 -2.09
C GLY A 239 0.87 -0.56 -2.31
N ALA A 240 1.73 -1.48 -2.75
CA ALA A 240 1.44 -2.92 -2.71
C ALA A 240 1.53 -3.45 -1.27
N GLN A 241 0.73 -4.46 -0.93
CA GLN A 241 0.74 -5.10 0.38
C GLN A 241 1.14 -6.58 0.24
N LEU A 242 2.26 -6.97 0.85
CA LEU A 242 2.76 -8.34 0.80
C LEU A 242 2.75 -8.92 2.21
N ALA A 243 1.95 -9.97 2.43
CA ALA A 243 1.99 -10.70 3.68
C ALA A 243 3.30 -11.48 3.83
N ALA A 244 3.73 -11.67 5.09
CA ALA A 244 4.91 -12.43 5.44
C ALA A 244 4.91 -13.82 4.78
N GLY A 245 6.05 -14.24 4.23
CA GLY A 245 6.21 -15.50 3.49
C GLY A 245 5.96 -15.40 1.99
N THR A 246 5.54 -14.23 1.47
CA THR A 246 5.36 -14.02 0.03
C THR A 246 6.70 -14.03 -0.70
N THR A 247 6.76 -14.70 -1.86
CA THR A 247 7.91 -14.63 -2.78
C THR A 247 7.45 -14.06 -4.12
N VAL A 248 8.09 -12.99 -4.58
CA VAL A 248 7.89 -12.39 -5.91
C VAL A 248 9.09 -12.72 -6.79
N MET A 249 8.87 -13.61 -7.76
CA MET A 249 9.87 -14.01 -8.76
C MET A 249 10.06 -12.91 -9.82
N PRO A 250 11.22 -12.80 -10.50
CA PRO A 250 11.51 -11.65 -11.35
C PRO A 250 11.02 -11.81 -12.80
N GLY A 251 10.68 -13.03 -13.24
CA GLY A 251 10.45 -13.34 -14.65
C GLY A 251 9.33 -12.52 -15.29
N ALA A 252 8.09 -12.74 -14.85
CA ALA A 252 6.90 -12.09 -15.43
C ALA A 252 5.92 -11.58 -14.35
N SER A 253 6.42 -11.41 -13.12
CA SER A 253 5.61 -10.98 -11.99
C SER A 253 5.36 -9.48 -12.00
N TYR A 254 4.26 -9.07 -11.38
CA TYR A 254 4.02 -7.68 -11.03
C TYR A 254 3.02 -7.60 -9.89
N ILE A 255 3.21 -6.69 -8.93
CA ILE A 255 2.20 -6.34 -7.93
C ILE A 255 2.04 -4.82 -7.93
N ASN A 256 0.83 -4.37 -8.27
CA ASN A 256 0.53 -2.95 -8.35
C ASN A 256 0.15 -2.37 -6.97
N PHE A 257 -0.03 -1.05 -6.89
CA PHE A 257 -0.53 -0.41 -5.68
C PHE A 257 -1.97 -0.84 -5.37
N ASN A 258 -2.34 -0.87 -4.09
CA ASN A 258 -3.61 -1.36 -3.57
C ASN A 258 -3.92 -2.79 -4.05
N ALA A 259 -2.88 -3.62 -4.15
CA ALA A 259 -2.98 -5.02 -4.51
C ALA A 259 -1.91 -5.84 -3.75
N GLY A 260 -2.08 -7.15 -3.75
CA GLY A 260 -1.07 -8.07 -3.22
C GLY A 260 -1.66 -9.27 -2.50
N THR A 261 -1.06 -9.65 -1.38
CA THR A 261 -1.25 -10.96 -0.75
C THR A 261 -1.66 -10.84 0.71
N THR A 262 -2.60 -11.69 1.15
CA THR A 262 -3.07 -11.75 2.55
C THR A 262 -2.48 -12.92 3.34
N GLY A 263 -1.54 -13.66 2.75
CA GLY A 263 -0.71 -14.67 3.39
C GLY A 263 0.45 -15.10 2.50
N PRO A 264 1.16 -16.19 2.84
CA PRO A 264 2.26 -16.70 2.03
C PRO A 264 1.78 -17.13 0.64
N VAL A 265 2.37 -16.55 -0.41
CA VAL A 265 2.00 -16.81 -1.82
C VAL A 265 3.27 -16.85 -2.66
N MET A 266 3.31 -17.77 -3.62
CA MET A 266 4.29 -17.73 -4.71
C MET A 266 3.74 -16.84 -5.84
N VAL A 267 4.45 -15.78 -6.20
CA VAL A 267 4.04 -14.81 -7.23
C VAL A 267 5.03 -14.82 -8.39
N GLU A 268 4.64 -15.48 -9.46
CA GLU A 268 5.35 -15.56 -10.74
C GLU A 268 4.58 -14.85 -11.89
N GLY A 269 3.39 -14.32 -11.58
CA GLY A 269 2.51 -13.58 -12.48
C GLY A 269 2.10 -12.20 -11.97
N ARG A 270 1.13 -11.59 -12.64
CA ARG A 270 0.73 -10.18 -12.46
C ARG A 270 -0.53 -10.06 -11.60
N ILE A 271 -0.44 -9.31 -10.52
CA ILE A 271 -1.52 -8.93 -9.60
C ILE A 271 -1.82 -7.45 -9.85
N SER A 272 -2.88 -7.18 -10.61
CA SER A 272 -3.30 -5.82 -10.98
C SER A 272 -3.84 -5.03 -9.79
N SER A 273 -3.94 -3.70 -9.88
CA SER A 273 -4.52 -2.87 -8.81
C SER A 273 -5.90 -3.34 -8.40
N SER A 274 -6.17 -3.26 -7.10
CA SER A 274 -7.35 -3.82 -6.44
C SER A 274 -7.40 -5.34 -6.39
N ALA A 275 -6.47 -6.11 -6.99
CA ALA A 275 -6.50 -7.56 -6.88
C ALA A 275 -5.88 -8.06 -5.56
N ILE A 276 -6.53 -9.04 -4.93
CA ILE A 276 -6.11 -9.63 -3.65
C ILE A 276 -5.92 -11.13 -3.83
N VAL A 277 -4.82 -11.68 -3.30
CA VAL A 277 -4.52 -13.12 -3.36
C VAL A 277 -4.41 -13.71 -1.96
N GLY A 278 -5.25 -14.72 -1.69
CA GLY A 278 -5.31 -15.44 -0.43
C GLY A 278 -4.11 -16.34 -0.16
N ALA A 279 -3.90 -16.65 1.12
CA ALA A 279 -2.81 -17.51 1.60
C ALA A 279 -2.76 -18.90 0.93
N GLY A 280 -1.55 -19.41 0.71
CA GLY A 280 -1.30 -20.74 0.14
C GLY A 280 -1.58 -20.86 -1.36
N SER A 281 -1.93 -19.74 -2.00
CA SER A 281 -2.13 -19.67 -3.44
C SER A 281 -0.81 -19.57 -4.20
N ASP A 282 -0.85 -19.96 -5.46
CA ASP A 282 0.27 -19.92 -6.40
C ASP A 282 -0.17 -19.23 -7.69
N VAL A 283 0.51 -18.13 -8.01
CA VAL A 283 0.30 -17.33 -9.22
C VAL A 283 1.41 -17.67 -10.19
N GLY A 284 1.19 -18.69 -11.03
CA GLY A 284 2.22 -19.26 -11.88
C GLY A 284 2.79 -18.30 -12.93
N GLY A 285 3.93 -18.68 -13.51
CA GLY A 285 4.73 -17.84 -14.41
C GLY A 285 3.92 -17.14 -15.51
N GLY A 286 3.87 -15.81 -15.46
CA GLY A 286 3.20 -15.00 -16.46
C GLY A 286 1.66 -15.01 -16.41
N ALA A 287 1.05 -15.65 -15.41
CA ALA A 287 -0.39 -15.56 -15.18
C ALA A 287 -0.84 -14.10 -14.97
N SER A 288 -2.09 -13.80 -15.31
CA SER A 288 -2.70 -12.47 -15.10
C SER A 288 -3.87 -12.60 -14.15
N ILE A 289 -3.88 -11.80 -13.09
CA ILE A 289 -5.08 -11.51 -12.32
C ILE A 289 -5.51 -10.11 -12.70
N LEU A 290 -6.68 -9.99 -13.33
CA LEU A 290 -7.19 -8.68 -13.71
C LEU A 290 -7.53 -7.86 -12.47
N GLY A 291 -7.50 -6.55 -12.64
CA GLY A 291 -7.83 -5.60 -11.60
C GLY A 291 -8.93 -4.68 -12.08
N VAL A 292 -9.26 -3.72 -11.25
CA VAL A 292 -10.19 -2.65 -11.60
C VAL A 292 -9.41 -1.36 -11.49
N LEU A 293 -9.24 -0.69 -12.63
CA LEU A 293 -8.67 0.66 -12.63
C LEU A 293 -9.72 1.62 -12.07
N SER A 294 -9.27 2.63 -11.32
CA SER A 294 -10.14 3.68 -10.80
C SER A 294 -10.98 4.29 -11.92
N GLY A 295 -12.30 4.43 -11.68
CA GLY A 295 -13.25 4.99 -12.65
C GLY A 295 -13.88 3.99 -13.63
N THR A 296 -13.74 2.68 -13.41
CA THR A 296 -14.46 1.64 -14.17
C THR A 296 -15.44 0.88 -13.27
N ASP A 297 -16.60 0.47 -13.80
CA ASP A 297 -17.65 -0.28 -13.07
C ASP A 297 -17.30 -1.76 -12.80
N GLY A 298 -16.01 -2.12 -12.88
CA GLY A 298 -15.54 -3.49 -12.68
C GLY A 298 -15.59 -3.90 -11.21
N ASN A 299 -15.95 -5.15 -10.93
CA ASN A 299 -15.83 -5.72 -9.59
C ASN A 299 -14.38 -6.12 -9.31
N PRO A 300 -13.78 -5.74 -8.18
CA PRO A 300 -12.39 -6.04 -7.90
C PRO A 300 -12.18 -7.54 -7.68
N ILE A 301 -11.13 -8.11 -8.29
CA ILE A 301 -10.89 -9.57 -8.28
C ILE A 301 -10.19 -9.98 -6.99
N SER A 302 -10.83 -10.88 -6.24
CA SER A 302 -10.20 -11.60 -5.14
C SER A 302 -9.97 -13.05 -5.53
N ILE A 303 -8.78 -13.56 -5.21
CA ILE A 303 -8.42 -14.96 -5.34
C ILE A 303 -8.39 -15.55 -3.93
N GLY A 304 -9.21 -16.58 -3.68
CA GLY A 304 -9.27 -17.27 -2.40
C GLY A 304 -7.97 -17.99 -2.03
N LYS A 305 -7.99 -18.64 -0.87
CA LYS A 305 -6.87 -19.41 -0.33
C LYS A 305 -6.62 -20.67 -1.14
N ASN A 306 -5.38 -21.16 -1.11
CA ASN A 306 -4.97 -22.42 -1.74
C ASN A 306 -5.38 -22.55 -3.22
N THR A 307 -5.41 -21.46 -3.97
CA THR A 307 -5.73 -21.46 -5.41
C THR A 307 -4.47 -21.67 -6.26
N LEU A 308 -4.59 -22.29 -7.43
CA LEU A 308 -3.51 -22.41 -8.41
C LEU A 308 -3.89 -21.72 -9.72
N LEU A 309 -3.16 -20.69 -10.09
CA LEU A 309 -3.25 -20.08 -11.41
C LEU A 309 -2.09 -20.59 -12.23
N GLY A 310 -2.37 -21.44 -13.23
CA GLY A 310 -1.35 -22.02 -14.08
C GLY A 310 -0.58 -20.96 -14.87
N ALA A 311 0.63 -21.28 -15.30
CA ALA A 311 1.48 -20.39 -16.08
C ALA A 311 0.72 -19.83 -17.30
N ASN A 312 0.87 -18.53 -17.57
CA ASN A 312 0.20 -17.80 -18.65
C ASN A 312 -1.34 -17.90 -18.65
N SER A 313 -1.97 -18.30 -17.54
CA SER A 313 -3.43 -18.20 -17.39
C SER A 313 -3.89 -16.74 -17.23
N THR A 314 -5.17 -16.47 -17.45
CA THR A 314 -5.78 -15.17 -17.17
C THR A 314 -7.04 -15.35 -16.35
N CYS A 315 -7.07 -14.79 -15.14
CA CYS A 315 -8.20 -14.79 -14.24
C CYS A 315 -8.89 -13.43 -14.29
N GLY A 316 -10.09 -13.40 -14.87
CA GLY A 316 -10.95 -12.22 -15.02
C GLY A 316 -12.24 -12.30 -14.20
N ILE A 317 -12.32 -13.18 -13.20
CA ILE A 317 -13.44 -13.28 -12.25
C ILE A 317 -12.90 -13.50 -10.83
N PRO A 318 -13.63 -13.10 -9.77
CA PRO A 318 -13.33 -13.53 -8.40
C PRO A 318 -13.38 -15.06 -8.26
N LEU A 319 -12.44 -15.63 -7.53
CA LEU A 319 -12.38 -17.07 -7.21
C LEU A 319 -12.48 -17.29 -5.70
N GLY A 320 -13.25 -18.29 -5.29
CA GLY A 320 -13.23 -18.79 -3.91
C GLY A 320 -11.97 -19.60 -3.62
N ASP A 321 -11.99 -20.36 -2.53
CA ASP A 321 -10.84 -21.14 -2.08
C ASP A 321 -10.63 -22.39 -2.96
N ALA A 322 -9.39 -22.88 -3.02
CA ALA A 322 -9.01 -24.14 -3.66
C ALA A 322 -9.35 -24.25 -5.15
N CYS A 323 -9.41 -23.13 -5.87
CA CYS A 323 -9.64 -23.12 -7.31
C CYS A 323 -8.37 -23.48 -8.10
N ILE A 324 -8.53 -23.91 -9.35
CA ILE A 324 -7.44 -24.15 -10.30
C ILE A 324 -7.84 -23.56 -11.64
N ILE A 325 -6.95 -22.81 -12.28
CA ILE A 325 -7.02 -22.49 -13.70
C ILE A 325 -5.81 -23.11 -14.38
N ASP A 326 -6.03 -23.97 -15.38
CA ASP A 326 -4.93 -24.57 -16.14
C ASP A 326 -4.08 -23.52 -16.87
N ALA A 327 -2.83 -23.90 -17.13
CA ALA A 327 -1.89 -23.05 -17.85
C ALA A 327 -2.43 -22.63 -19.23
N GLY A 328 -2.19 -21.36 -19.59
CA GLY A 328 -2.61 -20.76 -20.86
C GLY A 328 -4.11 -20.47 -20.99
N LEU A 329 -4.93 -20.82 -20.00
CA LEU A 329 -6.38 -20.62 -20.08
C LEU A 329 -6.80 -19.22 -19.64
N ALA A 330 -7.67 -18.57 -20.42
CA ALA A 330 -8.28 -17.30 -20.06
C ALA A 330 -9.73 -17.53 -19.58
N ILE A 331 -9.98 -17.24 -18.30
CA ILE A 331 -11.30 -17.28 -17.68
C ILE A 331 -11.75 -15.85 -17.40
N LEU A 332 -12.42 -15.26 -18.40
CA LEU A 332 -13.04 -13.94 -18.34
C LEU A 332 -14.54 -14.06 -18.04
N GLU A 333 -15.19 -13.00 -17.55
CA GLU A 333 -16.62 -13.01 -17.19
C GLU A 333 -17.55 -13.64 -18.25
N GLY A 334 -17.32 -13.33 -19.53
CA GLY A 334 -18.12 -13.81 -20.65
C GLY A 334 -17.76 -15.20 -21.18
N THR A 335 -16.70 -15.83 -20.65
CA THR A 335 -16.23 -17.15 -21.09
C THR A 335 -17.32 -18.18 -20.84
N LYS A 336 -17.72 -18.95 -21.87
CA LYS A 336 -18.65 -20.06 -21.71
C LYS A 336 -17.88 -21.29 -21.22
N VAL A 337 -18.36 -21.89 -20.15
CA VAL A 337 -17.75 -23.02 -19.46
C VAL A 337 -18.76 -24.16 -19.43
N GLY A 338 -18.38 -25.28 -20.04
CA GLY A 338 -19.13 -26.54 -19.96
C GLY A 338 -18.91 -27.23 -18.60
N ILE A 339 -19.98 -27.68 -17.96
CA ILE A 339 -19.91 -28.43 -16.70
C ILE A 339 -20.80 -29.65 -16.83
N TYR A 340 -20.19 -30.85 -16.80
CA TYR A 340 -20.95 -32.10 -16.82
C TYR A 340 -21.82 -32.25 -15.57
N PRO A 341 -23.02 -32.85 -15.67
CA PRO A 341 -23.97 -32.93 -14.55
C PRO A 341 -23.39 -33.49 -13.25
N GLU A 342 -22.55 -34.53 -13.34
CA GLU A 342 -21.89 -35.14 -12.17
C GLU A 342 -20.88 -34.20 -11.50
N GLU A 343 -20.16 -33.40 -12.29
CA GLU A 343 -19.22 -32.42 -11.76
C GLU A 343 -19.96 -31.20 -11.19
N LEU A 344 -21.07 -30.77 -11.80
CA LEU A 344 -21.91 -29.71 -11.26
C LEU A 344 -22.43 -30.09 -9.87
N LYS A 345 -22.88 -31.34 -9.69
CA LYS A 345 -23.31 -31.84 -8.38
C LYS A 345 -22.21 -31.71 -7.33
N LYS A 346 -20.99 -32.17 -7.63
CA LYS A 346 -19.82 -32.07 -6.72
C LYS A 346 -19.43 -30.62 -6.42
N ILE A 347 -19.52 -29.72 -7.41
CA ILE A 347 -19.26 -28.29 -7.20
C ILE A 347 -20.33 -27.69 -6.27
N MET A 348 -21.59 -28.10 -6.41
CA MET A 348 -22.69 -27.60 -5.58
C MET A 348 -22.69 -28.14 -4.14
N GLU A 349 -22.10 -29.31 -3.91
CA GLU A 349 -21.85 -29.83 -2.55
C GLU A 349 -20.91 -28.92 -1.74
N VAL A 350 -19.99 -28.22 -2.41
CA VAL A 350 -19.10 -27.23 -1.78
C VAL A 350 -19.74 -25.85 -1.68
N ASN A 351 -20.53 -25.47 -2.68
CA ASN A 351 -21.06 -24.11 -2.84
C ASN A 351 -22.56 -24.07 -2.50
N THR A 352 -22.90 -24.45 -1.26
CA THR A 352 -24.28 -24.70 -0.80
C THR A 352 -25.20 -23.49 -0.84
N ASN A 353 -24.64 -22.28 -0.86
CA ASN A 353 -25.38 -21.02 -0.95
C ASN A 353 -25.86 -20.71 -2.38
N ALA A 354 -25.44 -21.49 -3.38
CA ALA A 354 -25.83 -21.30 -4.77
C ALA A 354 -26.70 -22.48 -5.27
N LYS A 355 -27.57 -22.17 -6.22
CA LYS A 355 -28.34 -23.18 -6.96
C LYS A 355 -28.15 -22.93 -8.45
N MET A 356 -27.60 -23.92 -9.15
CA MET A 356 -27.35 -23.85 -10.58
C MET A 356 -27.90 -25.10 -11.27
N GLN A 357 -28.45 -24.91 -12.47
CA GLN A 357 -28.92 -25.98 -13.35
C GLN A 357 -28.53 -25.64 -14.79
N GLY A 358 -28.21 -26.66 -15.58
CA GLY A 358 -27.73 -26.52 -16.96
C GLY A 358 -26.34 -27.13 -17.14
N GLU A 359 -25.84 -27.06 -18.37
CA GLU A 359 -24.58 -27.67 -18.78
C GLU A 359 -23.53 -26.65 -19.24
N ILE A 360 -23.96 -25.42 -19.55
CA ILE A 360 -23.07 -24.33 -20.01
C ILE A 360 -23.37 -23.07 -19.20
N PHE A 361 -22.33 -22.50 -18.62
CA PHE A 361 -22.41 -21.31 -17.79
C PHE A 361 -21.44 -20.24 -18.27
N LYS A 362 -21.77 -18.97 -18.11
CA LYS A 362 -20.76 -17.91 -18.17
C LYS A 362 -19.88 -18.01 -16.93
N ALA A 363 -18.58 -17.81 -17.06
CA ALA A 363 -17.65 -17.87 -15.93
C ALA A 363 -18.00 -16.86 -14.84
N GLY A 364 -18.57 -15.69 -15.20
CA GLY A 364 -19.09 -14.73 -14.21
C GLY A 364 -20.18 -15.30 -13.29
N GLN A 365 -20.94 -16.32 -13.73
CA GLN A 365 -21.92 -17.02 -12.88
C GLN A 365 -21.26 -17.96 -11.86
N LEU A 366 -19.98 -18.27 -12.04
CA LEU A 366 -19.18 -19.12 -11.16
C LEU A 366 -18.26 -18.27 -10.24
N ALA A 367 -18.41 -16.94 -10.27
CA ALA A 367 -17.60 -16.05 -9.45
C ALA A 367 -17.77 -16.35 -7.95
N ASN A 368 -16.67 -16.27 -7.21
CA ASN A 368 -16.56 -16.58 -5.77
C ASN A 368 -16.80 -18.05 -5.38
N PHE A 369 -17.06 -18.94 -6.33
CA PHE A 369 -17.20 -20.36 -6.00
C PHE A 369 -15.84 -20.92 -5.60
N SER A 370 -15.87 -21.80 -4.60
CA SER A 370 -14.71 -22.54 -4.13
C SER A 370 -14.61 -23.89 -4.83
N GLY A 371 -13.40 -24.41 -4.97
CA GLY A 371 -13.14 -25.77 -5.42
C GLY A 371 -13.42 -26.03 -6.88
N ILE A 372 -13.34 -25.03 -7.76
CA ILE A 372 -13.50 -25.21 -9.20
C ILE A 372 -12.14 -25.42 -9.88
N HIS A 373 -12.06 -26.37 -10.81
CA HIS A 373 -10.93 -26.53 -11.71
C HIS A 373 -11.35 -26.24 -13.15
N PHE A 374 -10.93 -25.09 -13.68
CA PHE A 374 -11.11 -24.68 -15.06
C PHE A 374 -10.01 -25.26 -15.95
N ARG A 375 -10.40 -25.90 -17.06
CA ARG A 375 -9.51 -26.57 -18.00
C ARG A 375 -10.04 -26.47 -19.43
N GLN A 376 -9.21 -26.84 -20.41
CA GLN A 376 -9.63 -26.99 -21.79
C GLN A 376 -9.56 -28.46 -22.20
N ASN A 377 -10.63 -28.98 -22.79
CA ASN A 377 -10.63 -30.30 -23.39
C ASN A 377 -9.72 -30.27 -24.63
N SER A 378 -8.61 -30.99 -24.60
CA SER A 378 -7.60 -30.99 -25.66
C SER A 378 -8.07 -31.67 -26.97
N MET A 379 -9.15 -32.44 -26.94
CA MET A 379 -9.72 -33.08 -28.12
C MET A 379 -10.77 -32.22 -28.82
N THR A 380 -11.56 -31.45 -28.05
CA THR A 380 -12.69 -30.66 -28.58
C THR A 380 -12.44 -29.15 -28.58
N GLY A 381 -11.46 -28.67 -27.82
CA GLY A 381 -11.19 -27.27 -27.58
C GLY A 381 -12.15 -26.59 -26.59
N GLU A 382 -13.14 -27.33 -26.06
CA GLU A 382 -14.13 -26.79 -25.13
C GLU A 382 -13.51 -26.42 -23.78
N ILE A 383 -13.85 -25.24 -23.26
CA ILE A 383 -13.49 -24.85 -21.89
C ILE A 383 -14.49 -25.49 -20.94
N THR A 384 -13.98 -26.27 -19.99
CA THR A 384 -14.80 -27.00 -19.02
C THR A 384 -14.39 -26.68 -17.59
N ALA A 385 -15.29 -26.93 -16.64
CA ALA A 385 -14.99 -26.90 -15.23
C ALA A 385 -15.41 -28.19 -14.54
N SER A 386 -14.61 -28.61 -13.57
CA SER A 386 -14.85 -29.79 -12.73
C SER A 386 -14.59 -29.46 -11.25
N ARG A 387 -14.90 -30.38 -10.35
CA ARG A 387 -14.46 -30.28 -8.95
C ARG A 387 -12.93 -30.33 -8.91
N SER A 388 -12.33 -29.34 -8.25
CA SER A 388 -10.89 -29.25 -7.99
C SER A 388 -10.40 -30.38 -7.10
N THR A 389 -9.17 -30.82 -7.33
CA THR A 389 -8.48 -31.78 -6.47
C THR A 389 -7.81 -31.12 -5.26
N ARG A 390 -7.74 -29.78 -5.21
CA ARG A 390 -7.16 -29.07 -4.06
C ARG A 390 -8.11 -29.14 -2.87
N GLU A 391 -7.50 -29.30 -1.69
CA GLU A 391 -8.20 -29.39 -0.42
C GLU A 391 -8.88 -28.06 -0.08
N ILE A 392 -10.14 -28.13 0.35
CA ILE A 392 -10.86 -27.01 0.94
C ILE A 392 -10.83 -27.24 2.44
N LYS A 393 -10.09 -26.41 3.18
CA LYS A 393 -10.15 -26.42 4.63
C LYS A 393 -11.43 -25.71 5.07
N LEU A 394 -12.50 -26.46 5.26
CA LEU A 394 -13.72 -25.95 5.88
C LEU A 394 -13.42 -25.69 7.37
N ASN A 395 -13.79 -24.51 7.86
CA ASN A 395 -13.69 -24.23 9.29
C ASN A 395 -14.73 -25.08 10.01
N ALA A 396 -14.29 -26.05 10.81
CA ALA A 396 -15.17 -27.00 11.50
C ALA A 396 -16.11 -26.32 12.53
N ASP A 397 -15.81 -25.08 12.94
CA ASP A 397 -16.63 -24.32 13.89
C ASP A 397 -17.75 -23.49 13.22
N LEU A 398 -17.84 -23.48 11.88
CA LEU A 398 -18.84 -22.71 11.11
C LEU A 398 -19.86 -23.59 10.36
N HIS A 399 -19.81 -24.92 10.50
CA HIS A 399 -20.72 -25.88 9.86
C HIS A 399 -21.23 -26.95 10.81
#